data_AF-A0AAV5WHK7-F1
#
_entry.id   AF-A0AAV5WHK7-F1
#
_cell.length_a   1.000
_cell.length_b   1.000
_cell.length_c   1.000
_cell.angle_alpha   90.00
_cell.angle_beta   90.00
_cell.angle_gamma   90.00
#
_symmetry.space_group_name_H-M   'P 1'
#
loop_
_entity.id
_entity.type
_entity.pdbx_description
1 polymer ?
#
loop_
_entity_poly.entity_id
_entity_poly.type
_entity_poly.pdbx_seq_one_letter_code
_entity_poly.pdbx_strand_id
1 'polypeptide(L)'
;ITIFQVQTSTRTIRNTCAALRTYATSHGFMRIEHYRRLNVAREGAAAKAARDGARVLPTVTPRPHATISVTFQPPANIRYYSPMHVEEETLRQAVSMLSGLHKGHYSSWKAMAELRSVGMIKLLLSMLLKAHDWASISAGKIEIAINSVYTIMMMATIPRVQAELCAPVNLDIEVCGLAVLLNLSDDKMYGDAEAPIVGMCAIIACICPPIEQEGSRK
;
A
#
# COMPACT_ATOMS: atom_id res chain seq x y z
N ILE A 1 10.92 2.13 -34.50
CA ILE A 1 10.59 1.12 -33.47
C ILE A 1 9.63 0.12 -34.11
N THR A 2 9.94 -1.17 -34.12
CA THR A 2 9.06 -2.17 -34.75
C THR A 2 7.91 -2.57 -33.82
N ILE A 3 6.75 -2.94 -34.37
CA ILE A 3 5.56 -3.35 -33.59
C ILE A 3 5.91 -4.46 -32.58
N PHE A 4 6.78 -5.39 -32.97
CA PHE A 4 7.29 -6.48 -32.12
C PHE A 4 8.08 -5.99 -30.90
N GLN A 5 8.88 -4.91 -31.06
CA GLN A 5 9.60 -4.29 -29.93
C GLN A 5 8.63 -3.65 -28.94
N VAL A 6 7.58 -2.97 -29.42
CA VAL A 6 6.56 -2.33 -28.57
C VAL A 6 5.71 -3.38 -27.82
N GLN A 7 5.38 -4.49 -28.48
CA GLN A 7 4.63 -5.58 -27.84
C GLN A 7 5.45 -6.28 -26.76
N THR A 8 6.73 -6.55 -27.03
CA THR A 8 7.64 -7.16 -26.05
C THR A 8 7.88 -6.22 -24.87
N SER A 9 8.12 -4.92 -25.11
CA SER A 9 8.30 -3.94 -24.04
C SER A 9 7.06 -3.81 -23.16
N THR A 10 5.86 -3.81 -23.76
CA THR A 10 4.62 -3.67 -22.98
C THR A 10 4.30 -4.91 -22.15
N ARG A 11 4.64 -6.11 -22.65
CA ARG A 11 4.57 -7.34 -21.85
C ARG A 11 5.50 -7.30 -20.65
N THR A 12 6.74 -6.84 -20.83
CA THR A 12 7.70 -6.67 -19.74
C THR A 12 7.17 -5.70 -18.69
N ILE A 13 6.71 -4.53 -19.12
CA ILE A 13 6.12 -3.51 -18.27
C ILE A 13 4.97 -4.08 -17.41
N ARG A 14 4.04 -4.79 -18.06
CA ARG A 14 2.90 -5.41 -17.40
C ARG A 14 3.33 -6.41 -16.34
N ASN A 15 4.31 -7.26 -16.66
CA ASN A 15 4.88 -8.20 -15.70
C ASN A 15 5.59 -7.47 -14.55
N THR A 16 6.27 -6.36 -14.81
CA THR A 16 6.89 -5.52 -13.77
C THR A 16 5.84 -4.91 -12.85
N CYS A 17 4.77 -4.31 -13.37
CA CYS A 17 3.68 -3.77 -12.55
C CYS A 17 3.03 -4.87 -11.70
N ALA A 18 2.79 -6.06 -12.27
CA ALA A 18 2.27 -7.21 -11.52
C ALA A 18 3.22 -7.64 -10.39
N ALA A 19 4.53 -7.73 -10.66
CA ALA A 19 5.52 -8.06 -9.65
C ALA A 19 5.61 -7.01 -8.52
N LEU A 20 5.51 -5.72 -8.87
CA LEU A 20 5.47 -4.62 -7.90
C LEU A 20 4.24 -4.71 -6.99
N ARG A 21 3.07 -5.00 -7.57
CA ARG A 21 1.85 -5.27 -6.80
C ARG A 21 2.07 -6.43 -5.84
N THR A 22 2.54 -7.58 -6.33
CA THR A 22 2.80 -8.76 -5.48
C THR A 22 3.79 -8.47 -4.36
N TYR A 23 4.86 -7.72 -4.65
CA TYR A 23 5.82 -7.29 -3.64
C TYR A 23 5.15 -6.44 -2.55
N ALA A 24 4.39 -5.42 -2.95
CA ALA A 24 3.72 -4.52 -2.02
C ALA A 24 2.66 -5.23 -1.16
N THR A 25 1.84 -6.10 -1.75
CA THR A 25 0.83 -6.87 -1.03
C THR A 25 1.45 -7.87 -0.06
N SER A 26 2.54 -8.56 -0.46
CA SER A 26 3.24 -9.53 0.40
C SER A 26 3.84 -8.85 1.62
N HIS A 27 4.48 -7.69 1.44
CA HIS A 27 4.99 -6.90 2.56
C HIS A 27 3.88 -6.31 3.43
N GLY A 28 2.74 -5.94 2.84
CA GLY A 28 1.57 -5.46 3.58
C GLY A 28 0.95 -6.55 4.44
N PHE A 29 0.82 -7.77 3.90
CA PHE A 29 0.33 -8.92 4.65
C PHE A 29 1.21 -9.23 5.86
N MET A 30 2.52 -9.32 5.68
CA MET A 30 3.46 -9.54 6.79
C MET A 30 3.33 -8.46 7.87
N ARG A 31 3.12 -7.21 7.45
CA ARG A 31 2.93 -6.08 8.35
C ARG A 31 1.64 -6.21 9.16
N ILE A 32 0.54 -6.57 8.51
CA ILE A 32 -0.77 -6.76 9.15
C ILE A 32 -0.75 -7.92 10.13
N GLU A 33 -0.20 -9.05 9.71
CA GLU A 33 -0.10 -10.24 10.56
C GLU A 33 0.75 -9.96 11.80
N HIS A 34 1.79 -9.15 11.66
CA HIS A 34 2.57 -8.66 12.79
C HIS A 34 1.72 -7.82 13.77
N TYR A 35 0.93 -6.87 13.27
CA TYR A 35 0.04 -6.07 14.11
C TYR A 35 -1.06 -6.92 14.79
N ARG A 36 -1.65 -7.87 14.06
CA ARG A 36 -2.64 -8.80 14.61
C ARG A 36 -2.07 -9.58 15.81
N ARG A 37 -0.84 -10.09 15.69
CA ARG A 37 -0.15 -10.80 16.79
C ARG A 37 0.14 -9.89 17.99
N LEU A 38 0.57 -8.66 17.75
CA LEU A 38 0.80 -7.69 18.82
C LEU A 38 -0.50 -7.36 19.57
N ASN A 39 -1.63 -7.22 18.87
CA ASN A 39 -2.92 -6.95 19.49
C ASN A 39 -3.43 -8.16 20.29
N VAL A 40 -3.34 -9.37 19.76
CA VAL A 40 -3.69 -10.60 20.49
C VAL A 40 -2.83 -10.76 21.76
N ALA A 41 -1.53 -10.46 21.67
CA ALA A 41 -0.64 -10.49 22.84
C ALA A 41 -1.02 -9.43 23.89
N ARG A 42 -1.42 -8.22 23.44
CA ARG A 42 -1.91 -7.15 24.33
C ARG A 42 -3.22 -7.54 25.02
N GLU A 43 -4.17 -8.11 24.30
CA GLU A 43 -5.44 -8.59 24.85
C GLU A 43 -5.23 -9.73 25.85
N GLY A 44 -4.35 -10.69 25.53
CA GLY A 44 -3.96 -11.76 26.44
C GLY A 44 -3.30 -11.24 27.71
N ALA A 45 -2.43 -10.23 27.59
CA ALA A 45 -1.80 -9.58 28.74
C ALA A 45 -2.80 -8.78 29.59
N ALA A 46 -3.75 -8.08 28.95
CA ALA A 46 -4.83 -7.36 29.63
C ALA A 46 -5.79 -8.31 30.36
N ALA A 47 -6.16 -9.42 29.72
CA ALA A 47 -6.99 -10.46 30.33
C ALA A 47 -6.30 -11.15 31.51
N LYS A 48 -4.97 -11.36 31.41
CA LYS A 48 -4.16 -11.86 32.52
C LYS A 48 -4.09 -10.85 33.68
N ALA A 49 -3.83 -9.57 33.38
CA ALA A 49 -3.79 -8.52 34.40
C ALA A 49 -5.14 -8.33 35.11
N ALA A 50 -6.26 -8.47 34.38
CA ALA A 50 -7.61 -8.43 34.95
C ALA A 50 -7.89 -9.63 35.87
N ARG A 51 -7.34 -10.82 35.56
CA ARG A 51 -7.47 -12.03 36.41
C ARG A 51 -6.59 -11.97 37.65
N ASP A 52 -5.40 -11.38 37.54
CA ASP A 52 -4.41 -11.31 38.63
C ASP A 52 -4.73 -10.20 39.66
N GLY A 53 -5.84 -9.46 39.50
CA GLY A 53 -6.30 -8.43 40.45
C GLY A 53 -5.33 -7.25 40.64
N ALA A 54 -4.26 -7.20 39.86
CA ALA A 54 -3.20 -6.22 40.01
C ALA A 54 -3.62 -4.90 39.35
N ARG A 55 -3.87 -3.86 40.16
CA ARG A 55 -3.84 -2.46 39.71
C ARG A 55 -2.41 -2.09 39.30
N VAL A 56 -1.95 -2.62 38.18
CA VAL A 56 -0.72 -2.17 37.54
C VAL A 56 -1.15 -1.43 36.30
N LEU A 57 -0.97 -0.10 36.31
CA LEU A 57 -1.02 0.69 35.08
C LEU A 57 -0.17 -0.05 34.03
N PRO A 58 -0.67 -0.29 32.81
CA PRO A 58 0.13 -0.90 31.77
C PRO A 58 1.15 0.14 31.29
N THR A 59 2.21 0.36 32.06
CA THR A 59 3.38 1.09 31.60
C THR A 59 4.29 0.10 30.88
N VAL A 60 3.80 -0.47 29.78
CA VAL A 60 4.70 -0.87 28.71
C VAL A 60 5.14 0.43 28.05
N THR A 61 6.09 1.13 28.69
CA THR A 61 6.82 2.18 28.00
C THR A 61 7.49 1.51 26.80
N PRO A 62 7.27 1.99 25.57
CA PRO A 62 8.17 1.61 24.49
C PRO A 62 9.54 2.11 24.91
N ARG A 63 10.51 1.21 25.16
CA ARG A 63 11.91 1.62 25.35
C ARG A 63 12.29 2.49 24.14
N PRO A 64 12.65 3.78 24.32
CA PRO A 64 12.86 4.69 23.21
C PRO A 64 14.12 4.38 22.38
N HIS A 65 14.91 3.37 22.78
CA HIS A 65 16.13 2.95 22.08
C HIS A 65 16.27 1.44 21.88
N ALA A 66 15.17 0.67 21.99
CA ALA A 66 15.21 -0.67 21.43
C ALA A 66 15.15 -0.52 19.91
N THR A 67 16.32 -0.52 19.26
CA THR A 67 16.43 -1.05 17.91
C THR A 67 15.86 -2.46 18.00
N ILE A 68 14.57 -2.60 17.71
CA ILE A 68 13.89 -3.88 17.64
C ILE A 68 14.46 -4.53 16.38
N SER A 69 15.63 -5.16 16.56
CA SER A 69 16.19 -6.17 15.67
C SER A 69 15.29 -7.39 15.77
N VAL A 70 14.09 -7.29 15.22
CA VAL A 70 13.23 -8.44 14.99
C VAL A 70 13.34 -8.70 13.51
N THR A 71 14.08 -9.75 13.20
CA THR A 71 14.01 -10.43 11.91
C THR A 71 12.55 -10.45 11.48
N PHE A 72 12.26 -9.91 10.31
CA PHE A 72 10.98 -10.01 9.60
C PHE A 72 10.75 -11.50 9.26
N GLN A 73 10.72 -12.40 10.24
CA GLN A 73 10.49 -13.83 10.04
C GLN A 73 8.98 -14.07 9.94
N PRO A 74 8.46 -14.44 8.75
CA PRO A 74 7.11 -14.95 8.64
C PRO A 74 7.02 -16.20 9.50
N PRO A 75 5.81 -16.56 9.97
CA PRO A 75 5.61 -17.82 10.69
C PRO A 75 6.25 -18.99 9.93
N ALA A 76 6.73 -19.99 10.68
CA ALA A 76 7.48 -21.15 10.16
C ALA A 76 6.81 -21.89 8.98
N ASN A 77 5.51 -21.66 8.75
CA ASN A 77 4.72 -22.26 7.67
C ASN A 77 4.48 -21.36 6.44
N ILE A 78 4.99 -20.12 6.40
CA ILE A 78 4.81 -19.22 5.25
C ILE A 78 6.18 -18.91 4.62
N ARG A 79 6.41 -19.46 3.43
CA ARG A 79 7.62 -19.18 2.63
C ARG A 79 7.57 -17.72 2.15
N TYR A 80 8.65 -16.96 2.40
CA TYR A 80 8.86 -15.57 1.98
C TYR A 80 8.61 -15.26 0.49
N TYR A 81 8.63 -16.30 -0.35
CA TYR A 81 8.57 -16.21 -1.81
C TYR A 81 7.30 -16.83 -2.39
N SER A 82 6.36 -17.30 -1.55
CA SER A 82 5.07 -17.74 -2.06
C SER A 82 4.25 -16.50 -2.43
N PRO A 83 3.83 -16.34 -3.70
CA PRO A 83 2.90 -15.29 -4.08
C PRO A 83 1.66 -15.43 -3.19
N MET A 84 1.46 -14.47 -2.29
CA MET A 84 0.28 -14.50 -1.44
C MET A 84 -0.85 -13.86 -2.24
N HIS A 85 -1.77 -14.68 -2.71
CA HIS A 85 -2.98 -14.18 -3.36
C HIS A 85 -3.88 -13.59 -2.28
N VAL A 86 -3.88 -12.26 -2.19
CA VAL A 86 -4.78 -11.50 -1.33
C VAL A 86 -5.94 -11.04 -2.20
N GLU A 87 -7.15 -11.45 -1.84
CA GLU A 87 -8.37 -10.96 -2.49
C GLU A 87 -8.46 -9.44 -2.38
N GLU A 88 -9.01 -8.78 -3.39
CA GLU A 88 -8.98 -7.32 -3.49
C GLU A 88 -9.74 -6.61 -2.37
N GLU A 89 -10.83 -7.21 -1.90
CA GLU A 89 -11.56 -6.75 -0.71
C GLU A 89 -10.68 -6.84 0.55
N THR A 90 -10.01 -7.97 0.74
CA THR A 90 -9.06 -8.16 1.85
C THR A 90 -7.92 -7.14 1.79
N LEU A 91 -7.45 -6.82 0.59
CA LEU A 91 -6.41 -5.81 0.37
C LEU A 91 -6.88 -4.40 0.76
N ARG A 92 -8.13 -4.04 0.45
CA ARG A 92 -8.71 -2.75 0.84
C ARG A 92 -8.87 -2.62 2.35
N GLN A 93 -9.36 -3.66 3.01
CA GLN A 93 -9.45 -3.71 4.48
C GLN A 93 -8.06 -3.61 5.13
N ALA A 94 -7.09 -4.31 4.56
CA ALA A 94 -5.69 -4.26 4.93
C ALA A 94 -5.11 -2.84 4.87
N VAL A 95 -5.32 -2.13 3.77
CA VAL A 95 -4.89 -0.73 3.60
C VAL A 95 -5.55 0.17 4.64
N SER A 96 -6.87 0.07 4.82
CA SER A 96 -7.61 0.87 5.81
C SER A 96 -7.03 0.69 7.22
N MET A 97 -6.82 -0.57 7.63
CA MET A 97 -6.24 -0.90 8.93
C MET A 97 -4.81 -0.37 9.08
N LEU A 98 -3.96 -0.53 8.07
CA LEU A 98 -2.58 -0.03 8.10
C LEU A 98 -2.49 1.49 8.17
N SER A 99 -3.36 2.21 7.46
CA SER A 99 -3.45 3.67 7.51
C SER A 99 -3.81 4.17 8.91
N GLY A 100 -4.59 3.40 9.68
CA GLY A 100 -4.89 3.73 11.08
C GLY A 100 -3.78 3.43 12.06
N LEU A 101 -3.13 2.28 11.89
CA LEU A 101 -2.08 1.83 12.80
C LEU A 101 -0.82 2.70 12.74
N HIS A 102 -0.47 3.27 11.57
CA HIS A 102 0.73 4.10 11.41
C HIS A 102 0.65 5.44 12.16
N LYS A 103 -0.53 5.93 12.56
CA LYS A 103 -0.65 7.13 13.41
C LYS A 103 -0.33 6.85 14.88
N GLY A 104 -0.54 5.62 15.35
CA GLY A 104 -0.21 5.21 16.73
C GLY A 104 1.20 4.61 16.89
N HIS A 105 1.76 4.08 15.81
CA HIS A 105 3.07 3.41 15.80
C HIS A 105 3.95 3.95 14.68
N TYR A 106 4.88 4.86 15.02
CA TYR A 106 5.92 5.42 14.13
C TYR A 106 6.94 4.40 13.59
N SER A 107 6.62 3.10 13.57
CA SER A 107 7.53 2.10 13.05
C SER A 107 7.69 2.31 11.54
N SER A 108 8.91 2.53 11.08
CA SER A 108 9.21 2.72 9.66
C SER A 108 8.90 1.45 8.88
N TRP A 109 7.97 1.51 7.94
CA TRP A 109 7.78 0.42 6.98
C TRP A 109 8.90 0.46 5.94
N LYS A 110 10.02 -0.21 6.27
CA LYS A 110 11.27 -0.14 5.50
C LYS A 110 11.10 -0.48 4.02
N ALA A 111 10.40 -1.57 3.68
CA ALA A 111 10.18 -1.98 2.29
C ALA A 111 9.51 -0.88 1.44
N MET A 112 8.45 -0.25 1.95
CA MET A 112 7.78 0.84 1.25
C MET A 112 8.61 2.13 1.22
N ALA A 113 9.40 2.38 2.28
CA ALA A 113 10.34 3.50 2.31
C ALA A 113 11.46 3.34 1.27
N GLU A 114 11.96 2.11 1.06
CA GLU A 114 12.94 1.77 0.03
C GLU A 114 12.35 1.98 -1.38
N LEU A 115 11.14 1.46 -1.64
CA LEU A 115 10.43 1.73 -2.89
C LEU A 115 10.28 3.23 -3.15
N ARG A 116 9.85 3.99 -2.13
CA ARG A 116 9.74 5.46 -2.22
C ARG A 116 11.10 6.09 -2.55
N SER A 117 12.17 5.67 -1.90
CA SER A 117 13.51 6.25 -2.09
C SER A 117 14.07 6.06 -3.50
N VAL A 118 13.67 4.99 -4.19
CA VAL A 118 14.05 4.72 -5.59
C VAL A 118 13.17 5.52 -6.58
N GLY A 119 12.20 6.29 -6.10
CA GLY A 119 11.32 7.09 -6.95
C GLY A 119 10.14 6.30 -7.53
N MET A 120 9.73 5.21 -6.86
CA MET A 120 8.66 4.33 -7.33
C MET A 120 7.35 5.08 -7.60
N ILE A 121 6.99 6.08 -6.79
CA ILE A 121 5.79 6.91 -7.04
C ILE A 121 5.85 7.58 -8.42
N LYS A 122 7.00 8.17 -8.79
CA LYS A 122 7.18 8.80 -10.11
C LYS A 122 7.03 7.79 -11.24
N LEU A 123 7.61 6.60 -11.06
CA LEU A 123 7.51 5.52 -12.04
C LEU A 123 6.05 5.09 -12.23
N LEU A 124 5.33 4.79 -11.15
CA LEU A 124 3.94 4.33 -11.20
C LEU A 124 3.01 5.39 -11.80
N LEU A 125 3.18 6.67 -11.44
CA LEU A 125 2.42 7.76 -12.05
C LEU A 125 2.72 7.90 -13.55
N SER A 126 3.98 7.75 -13.96
CA SER A 126 4.36 7.74 -15.38
C SER A 126 3.70 6.57 -16.12
N MET A 127 3.61 5.40 -15.48
CA MET A 127 2.94 4.24 -16.05
C MET A 127 1.45 4.50 -16.27
N LEU A 128 0.76 5.15 -15.31
CA LEU A 128 -0.66 5.48 -15.44
C LEU A 128 -0.92 6.44 -16.59
N LEU A 129 -0.09 7.47 -16.74
CA LEU A 129 -0.22 8.43 -17.84
C LEU A 129 0.02 7.76 -19.20
N LYS A 130 1.05 6.91 -19.31
CA LYS A 130 1.43 6.26 -20.58
C LYS A 130 0.56 5.06 -20.95
N ALA A 131 -0.03 4.38 -19.96
CA ALA A 131 -0.89 3.21 -20.20
C ALA A 131 -2.13 3.54 -21.05
N HIS A 132 -2.66 4.77 -20.91
CA HIS A 132 -3.76 5.25 -21.75
C HIS A 132 -3.36 5.31 -23.23
N ASP A 133 -2.17 5.83 -23.53
CA ASP A 133 -1.70 5.98 -24.91
C ASP A 133 -1.38 4.64 -25.58
N TRP A 134 -1.13 3.60 -24.78
CA TRP A 134 -0.97 2.23 -25.28
C TRP A 134 -2.30 1.52 -25.57
N ALA A 135 -3.42 2.24 -25.47
CA ALA A 135 -4.76 1.69 -25.68
C ALA A 135 -4.96 0.99 -27.02
N SER A 136 -4.27 1.45 -28.06
CA SER A 136 -4.36 0.89 -29.41
C SER A 136 -3.36 -0.25 -29.68
N ILE A 137 -2.38 -0.48 -28.80
CA ILE A 137 -1.22 -1.35 -29.08
C ILE A 137 -1.12 -2.53 -28.10
N SER A 138 -1.71 -2.43 -26.91
CA SER A 138 -1.56 -3.45 -25.86
C SER A 138 -2.89 -3.89 -25.25
N ALA A 139 -3.15 -5.20 -25.31
CA ALA A 139 -4.27 -5.84 -24.62
C ALA A 139 -4.18 -5.79 -23.08
N GLY A 140 -3.01 -5.44 -22.51
CA GLY A 140 -2.77 -5.45 -21.06
C GLY A 140 -2.74 -4.08 -20.39
N LYS A 141 -3.25 -3.03 -21.05
CA LYS A 141 -3.20 -1.64 -20.54
C LYS A 141 -3.90 -1.48 -19.18
N ILE A 142 -5.04 -2.15 -19.01
CA ILE A 142 -5.85 -2.08 -17.80
C ILE A 142 -5.12 -2.77 -16.65
N GLU A 143 -4.50 -3.93 -16.90
CA GLU A 143 -3.68 -4.63 -15.92
C GLU A 143 -2.49 -3.78 -15.45
N ILE A 144 -1.85 -3.03 -16.36
CA ILE A 144 -0.76 -2.09 -16.01
C ILE A 144 -1.30 -1.01 -15.07
N ALA A 145 -2.43 -0.40 -15.41
CA ALA A 145 -3.03 0.68 -14.62
C ALA A 145 -3.45 0.18 -13.24
N ILE A 146 -4.22 -0.90 -13.18
CA ILE A 146 -4.73 -1.50 -11.95
C ILE A 146 -3.58 -1.93 -11.03
N ASN A 147 -2.59 -2.66 -11.54
CA ASN A 147 -1.45 -3.09 -10.72
C ASN A 147 -0.63 -1.91 -10.20
N SER A 148 -0.51 -0.84 -10.99
CA SER A 148 0.17 0.38 -10.57
C SER A 148 -0.60 1.08 -9.44
N VAL A 149 -1.92 1.20 -9.57
CA VAL A 149 -2.76 1.85 -8.55
C VAL A 149 -2.82 1.04 -7.27
N TYR A 150 -2.93 -0.29 -7.33
CA TYR A 150 -2.83 -1.12 -6.12
C TYR A 150 -1.50 -0.94 -5.39
N THR A 151 -0.40 -0.79 -6.14
CA THR A 151 0.92 -0.52 -5.54
C THR A 151 0.95 0.87 -4.89
N ILE A 152 0.43 1.90 -5.56
CA ILE A 152 0.30 3.25 -4.99
C ILE A 152 -0.57 3.22 -3.73
N MET A 153 -1.70 2.52 -3.74
CA MET A 153 -2.63 2.40 -2.62
C MET A 153 -1.95 1.78 -1.39
N MET A 154 -1.11 0.76 -1.58
CA MET A 154 -0.30 0.19 -0.49
C MET A 154 0.72 1.18 0.05
N MET A 155 1.41 1.90 -0.83
CA MET A 155 2.39 2.92 -0.43
C MET A 155 1.71 4.12 0.26
N ALA A 156 0.48 4.46 -0.12
CA ALA A 156 -0.31 5.55 0.43
C ALA A 156 -0.73 5.34 1.89
N THR A 157 -0.53 4.14 2.45
CA THR A 157 -0.62 3.93 3.91
C THR A 157 0.44 4.73 4.69
N ILE A 158 1.49 5.22 4.03
CA ILE A 158 2.52 6.08 4.62
C ILE A 158 2.16 7.55 4.39
N PRO A 159 2.04 8.38 5.44
CA PRO A 159 1.69 9.80 5.30
C PRO A 159 2.62 10.61 4.39
N ARG A 160 3.92 10.26 4.34
CA ARG A 160 4.87 10.90 3.43
C ARG A 160 4.55 10.64 1.96
N VAL A 161 4.06 9.45 1.63
CA VAL A 161 3.62 9.12 0.26
C VAL A 161 2.34 9.89 -0.07
N GLN A 162 1.40 10.00 0.87
CA GLN A 162 0.20 10.82 0.69
C GLN A 162 0.57 12.28 0.38
N ALA A 163 1.51 12.86 1.13
CA ALA A 163 2.01 14.21 0.88
C ALA A 163 2.67 14.36 -0.49
N GLU A 164 3.44 13.36 -0.94
CA GLU A 164 4.03 13.35 -2.29
C GLU A 164 2.99 13.27 -3.41
N LEU A 165 1.91 12.53 -3.21
CA LEU A 165 0.81 12.43 -4.18
C LEU A 165 0.03 13.74 -4.30
N CYS A 166 0.00 14.56 -3.25
CA CYS A 166 -0.60 15.89 -3.26
C CYS A 166 0.35 16.99 -3.78
N ALA A 167 1.66 16.71 -3.86
CA ALA A 167 2.65 17.65 -4.35
C ALA A 167 2.81 17.56 -5.88
N PRO A 168 3.29 18.62 -6.54
CA PRO A 168 3.66 18.53 -7.94
C PRO A 168 4.83 17.56 -8.15
N VAL A 169 4.65 16.65 -9.11
CA VAL A 169 5.64 15.66 -9.51
C VAL A 169 6.08 15.97 -10.94
N ASN A 170 7.35 16.34 -11.08
CA ASN A 170 7.97 16.54 -12.39
C ASN A 170 8.19 15.19 -13.08
N LEU A 171 7.39 14.93 -14.10
CA LEU A 171 7.59 13.88 -15.10
C LEU A 171 7.98 14.55 -16.44
N ASP A 172 7.49 14.02 -17.57
CA ASP A 172 7.56 14.71 -18.87
C ASP A 172 6.73 16.01 -18.86
N ILE A 173 5.71 16.06 -18.01
CA ILE A 173 4.89 17.21 -17.63
C ILE A 173 4.77 17.27 -16.10
N GLU A 174 4.58 18.45 -15.53
CA GLU A 174 4.30 18.61 -14.11
C GLU A 174 2.87 18.14 -13.81
N VAL A 175 2.72 17.16 -12.92
CA VAL A 175 1.42 16.58 -12.57
C VAL A 175 1.26 16.43 -11.07
N CYS A 176 0.03 16.53 -10.58
CA CYS A 176 -0.33 16.14 -9.22
C CYS A 176 -0.76 14.67 -9.21
N GLY A 177 -0.17 13.84 -8.35
CA GLY A 177 -0.48 12.41 -8.28
C GLY A 177 -1.96 12.13 -8.00
N LEU A 178 -2.58 12.92 -7.12
CA LEU A 178 -4.01 12.81 -6.83
C LEU A 178 -4.88 13.17 -8.04
N ALA A 179 -4.46 14.13 -8.87
CA ALA A 179 -5.16 14.46 -10.11
C ALA A 179 -5.07 13.32 -11.14
N VAL A 180 -3.93 12.64 -11.22
CA VAL A 180 -3.79 11.43 -12.07
C VAL A 180 -4.74 10.32 -11.62
N LEU A 181 -4.86 10.09 -10.31
CA LEU A 181 -5.79 9.10 -9.76
C LEU A 181 -7.26 9.50 -9.98
N LEU A 182 -7.60 10.80 -9.86
CA LEU A 182 -8.94 11.31 -10.16
C LEU A 182 -9.31 11.11 -11.63
N ASN A 183 -8.38 11.36 -12.55
CA ASN A 183 -8.62 11.11 -13.97
C ASN A 183 -8.87 9.62 -14.23
N LEU A 184 -8.13 8.72 -13.57
CA LEU A 184 -8.38 7.28 -13.68
C LEU A 184 -9.78 6.86 -13.21
N SER A 185 -10.36 7.62 -12.27
CA SER A 185 -11.73 7.41 -11.79
C SER A 185 -12.81 7.79 -12.81
N ASP A 186 -12.44 8.37 -13.95
CA ASP A 186 -13.34 8.58 -15.09
C ASP A 186 -13.56 7.26 -15.83
N ASP A 187 -14.84 6.86 -15.96
CA ASP A 187 -15.27 5.60 -16.56
C ASP A 187 -14.93 5.49 -18.06
N LYS A 188 -14.62 6.63 -18.70
CA LYS A 188 -14.33 6.70 -20.14
C LYS A 188 -12.92 6.29 -20.53
N MET A 189 -11.98 6.22 -19.59
CA MET A 189 -10.55 6.01 -19.93
C MET A 189 -10.26 4.60 -20.45
N TYR A 190 -10.84 3.57 -19.82
CA TYR A 190 -10.52 2.18 -20.12
C TYR A 190 -11.71 1.37 -20.67
N GLY A 191 -12.94 1.88 -20.54
CA GLY A 191 -14.16 1.17 -20.96
C GLY A 191 -14.50 -0.03 -20.06
N ASP A 192 -13.90 -0.08 -18.87
CA ASP A 192 -14.07 -1.13 -17.86
C ASP A 192 -14.33 -0.46 -16.50
N ALA A 193 -15.27 -1.01 -15.74
CA ALA A 193 -15.64 -0.50 -14.42
C ALA A 193 -14.57 -0.74 -13.35
N GLU A 194 -13.63 -1.68 -13.56
CA GLU A 194 -12.59 -2.00 -12.58
C GLU A 194 -11.62 -0.84 -12.37
N ALA A 195 -11.16 -0.20 -13.44
CA ALA A 195 -10.24 0.94 -13.39
C ALA A 195 -10.76 2.11 -12.53
N PRO A 196 -12.00 2.62 -12.73
CA PRO A 196 -12.51 3.72 -11.93
C PRO A 196 -12.78 3.33 -10.47
N ILE A 197 -13.20 2.09 -10.20
CA ILE A 197 -13.36 1.57 -8.82
C ILE A 197 -12.01 1.60 -8.09
N VAL A 198 -10.96 1.10 -8.72
CA VAL A 198 -9.62 1.04 -8.13
C VAL A 198 -9.03 2.44 -7.95
N GLY A 199 -9.24 3.36 -8.90
CA GLY A 199 -8.89 4.78 -8.79
C GLY A 199 -9.53 5.44 -7.57
N MET A 200 -10.84 5.26 -7.37
CA MET A 200 -11.56 5.77 -6.21
C MET A 200 -11.06 5.16 -4.89
N CYS A 201 -10.78 3.86 -4.87
CA CYS A 201 -10.21 3.20 -3.69
C CYS A 201 -8.84 3.79 -3.30
N ALA A 202 -7.99 4.10 -4.27
CA ALA A 202 -6.70 4.73 -4.01
C ALA A 202 -6.83 6.16 -3.49
N ILE A 203 -7.80 6.93 -4.01
CA ILE A 203 -8.12 8.27 -3.49
C ILE A 203 -8.59 8.18 -2.04
N ILE A 204 -9.50 7.24 -1.73
CA ILE A 204 -9.95 6.99 -0.35
C ILE A 204 -8.76 6.63 0.54
N ALA A 205 -7.84 5.79 0.11
CA ALA A 205 -6.65 5.44 0.87
C ALA A 205 -5.70 6.65 1.12
N CYS A 206 -5.73 7.66 0.25
CA CYS A 206 -4.96 8.90 0.40
C CYS A 206 -5.67 9.92 1.32
N ILE A 207 -7.00 10.00 1.27
CA ILE A 207 -7.80 11.04 1.95
C ILE A 207 -8.29 10.56 3.31
N CYS A 208 -8.71 9.30 3.47
CA CYS A 208 -9.29 8.82 4.71
C CYS A 208 -8.20 8.55 5.75
N PRO A 209 -8.14 9.33 6.85
CA PRO A 209 -7.77 8.73 8.11
C PRO A 209 -8.87 7.72 8.49
N PRO A 210 -8.57 6.62 9.20
CA PRO A 210 -9.65 5.90 9.84
C PRO A 210 -10.33 6.84 10.81
N ILE A 211 -11.62 6.99 10.56
CA ILE A 211 -12.59 7.48 11.54
C ILE A 211 -12.56 6.44 12.66
N GLU A 212 -12.53 6.92 13.91
CA GLU A 212 -12.39 6.15 15.16
C GLU A 212 -10.96 5.96 15.69
N GLN A 213 -10.48 6.99 16.37
CA GLN A 213 -10.00 6.87 17.76
C GLN A 213 -10.24 8.20 18.49
N GLU A 214 -11.48 8.70 18.44
CA GLU A 214 -11.94 9.68 19.43
C GLU A 214 -12.30 8.90 20.70
N GLY A 215 -11.25 8.52 21.41
CA GLY A 215 -11.34 7.61 22.54
C GLY A 215 -10.05 7.54 23.32
N SER A 216 -9.40 8.68 23.61
CA SER A 216 -8.55 8.85 24.80
C SER A 216 -8.07 10.29 25.01
N ARG A 217 -8.67 10.89 26.06
CA ARG A 217 -8.12 11.88 27.01
C ARG A 217 -7.96 13.32 26.53
N LYS A 218 -9.01 14.11 26.75
CA LYS A 218 -8.87 15.34 27.55
C LYS A 218 -9.46 15.08 28.93
#